data_AF-A0A6G2D7C1-F1
#
_entry.id   AF-A0A6G2D7C1-F1
#
_cell.length_a   1.000
_cell.length_b   1.000
_cell.length_c   1.000
_cell.angle_alpha   90.00
_cell.angle_beta   90.00
_cell.angle_gamma   90.00
#
_symmetry.space_group_name_H-M   'P 1'
#
loop_
_entity.id
_entity.type
_entity.pdbx_description
1 polymer ?
#
loop_
_entity_poly.entity_id
_entity_poly.type
_entity_poly.pdbx_seq_one_letter_code
_entity_poly.pdbx_strand_id
1 'polypeptide(L)' 'YKDLVTESDILTTLSRLSGIPVQKLTQTDAKKYLNLEAELHKRVIGQDQAVSSISRAIRRNQSGIRSHKRPIGSFM' A
#
# COMPACT_ATOMS: atom_id res chain seq x y z
N TYR A 1 -2.25 18.68 33.47
CA TYR A 1 -1.63 18.59 32.15
C TYR A 1 -2.59 17.82 31.25
N LYS A 2 -3.06 18.46 30.18
CA LYS A 2 -3.98 17.84 29.22
C LYS A 2 -3.14 17.50 28.00
N ASP A 3 -2.72 16.24 27.90
CA ASP A 3 -1.94 15.77 26.75
C ASP A 3 -2.82 15.84 25.51
N LEU A 4 -2.57 16.86 24.69
CA LEU A 4 -3.23 17.05 23.41
C LEU A 4 -2.59 16.06 22.42
N VAL A 5 -3.18 14.87 22.33
CA VAL A 5 -2.80 13.90 21.30
C VAL A 5 -3.16 14.50 19.95
N THR A 6 -2.13 14.82 19.16
CA THR A 6 -2.28 15.32 17.80
C THR A 6 -2.28 14.16 16.80
N GLU A 7 -2.84 14.41 15.63
CA GLU A 7 -2.93 13.44 14.54
C GLU A 7 -1.53 12.88 14.13
N SER A 8 -0.48 13.69 14.32
CA SER A 8 0.92 13.29 14.15
C SER A 8 1.37 12.17 15.09
N ASP A 9 0.87 12.14 16.32
CA ASP A 9 1.25 11.13 17.32
C ASP A 9 0.62 9.78 17.00
N ILE A 10 -0.62 9.81 16.52
CA ILE A 10 -1.35 8.62 16.05
C ILE A 10 -0.63 8.01 14.85
N LEU A 11 -0.26 8.84 13.87
CA LEU A 11 0.43 8.41 12.66
C LEU A 11 1.84 7.85 12.94
N THR A 12 2.56 8.43 13.89
CA THR A 12 3.88 7.95 14.32
C THR A 12 3.78 6.57 14.99
N THR A 13 2.75 6.37 15.81
CA THR A 13 2.49 5.09 16.47
C THR A 13 2.11 4.01 15.47
N LEU A 14 1.23 4.32 14.51
CA LEU A 14 0.83 3.40 13.43
C LEU A 14 2.00 3.07 12.48
N SER A 15 2.89 4.03 12.23
CA SER A 15 4.10 3.79 11.43
C SER A 15 5.09 2.88 12.15
N ARG A 16 5.23 3.00 13.47
CA ARG A 16 6.04 2.06 14.29
C ARG A 16 5.50 0.64 14.27
N LEU A 17 4.17 0.50 14.31
CA LEU A 17 3.48 -0.80 14.31
C LEU A 17 3.48 -1.48 12.94
N SER A 18 3.34 -0.71 11.86
CA SER A 18 3.29 -1.23 10.48
C SER A 18 4.65 -1.26 9.77
N GLY A 19 5.65 -0.53 10.29
CA GLY A 19 6.95 -0.33 9.65
C GLY A 19 6.91 0.58 8.41
N ILE A 20 5.77 1.19 8.09
CA ILE A 20 5.60 2.04 6.90
C ILE A 20 5.78 3.51 7.31
N PRO A 21 6.73 4.26 6.72
CA PRO A 21 7.01 5.65 7.12
C PRO A 21 5.84 6.60 6.91
N VAL A 22 5.59 7.47 7.90
CA VAL A 22 4.53 8.50 7.90
C VAL A 22 4.54 9.37 6.63
N GLN A 23 5.74 9.71 6.12
CA GLN A 23 5.93 10.55 4.93
C GLN A 23 5.40 9.95 3.63
N LYS A 24 5.10 8.64 3.57
CA LYS A 24 4.54 8.00 2.36
C LYS A 24 3.03 8.21 2.24
N LEU A 25 2.32 8.39 3.35
CA LEU A 25 0.86 8.19 3.46
C LEU A 25 -0.03 9.24 2.77
N THR A 26 0.39 10.49 2.58
CA THR A 26 -0.59 11.60 2.41
C THR A 26 -0.91 12.04 0.98
N GLN A 27 -0.15 11.64 -0.05
CA GLN A 27 -0.50 11.94 -1.46
C GLN A 27 0.32 11.17 -2.49
N THR A 28 1.55 10.79 -2.11
CA THR A 28 2.49 10.07 -2.99
C THR A 28 2.01 8.65 -3.28
N ASP A 29 1.28 8.04 -2.35
CA ASP A 29 0.88 6.64 -2.46
C ASP A 29 -0.13 6.39 -3.60
N ALA A 30 -1.10 7.27 -3.82
CA ALA A 30 -2.05 7.12 -4.94
C ALA A 30 -1.33 7.13 -6.31
N LYS A 31 -0.38 8.05 -6.51
CA LYS A 31 0.47 8.11 -7.71
C LYS A 31 1.41 6.89 -7.81
N LYS A 32 1.93 6.39 -6.69
CA LYS A 32 2.73 5.16 -6.68
C LYS A 32 1.93 3.95 -7.11
N TYR A 33 0.68 3.80 -6.67
CA TYR A 33 -0.16 2.66 -7.05
C TYR A 33 -0.56 2.70 -8.53
N LEU A 34 -0.74 3.89 -9.10
CA LEU A 34 -0.92 4.06 -10.54
C LEU A 34 0.30 3.59 -11.33
N ASN A 35 1.50 3.90 -10.85
CA ASN A 35 2.76 3.55 -11.52
C ASN A 35 3.37 2.20 -11.09
N LEU A 36 2.71 1.48 -10.18
CA LEU A 36 3.24 0.26 -9.54
C LEU A 36 3.62 -0.82 -10.55
N GLU A 37 2.77 -1.02 -11.55
CA GLU A 37 2.95 -2.04 -12.59
C GLU A 37 4.21 -1.75 -13.42
N ALA A 38 4.37 -0.51 -13.89
CA ALA A 38 5.54 -0.06 -14.62
C ALA A 38 6.83 -0.17 -13.79
N GLU A 39 6.77 0.14 -12.48
CA GLU A 39 7.91 -0.02 -11.58
C GLU A 39 8.31 -1.49 -11.38
N LEU A 40 7.34 -2.42 -11.35
CA LEU A 40 7.62 -3.85 -11.24
C LEU A 40 8.22 -4.42 -12.52
N HIS A 41 7.77 -3.99 -13.70
CA HIS A 41 8.36 -4.41 -14.98
C HIS A 41 9.82 -3.99 -15.16
N LYS A 42 10.26 -2.90 -14.50
CA LYS A 42 11.70 -2.52 -14.50
C LYS A 42 12.59 -3.53 -13.78
N ARG A 43 12.02 -4.34 -12.87
CA ARG A 43 12.75 -5.29 -12.03
C ARG A 43 12.47 -6.75 -12.38
N VAL A 44 11.33 -7.03 -12.99
CA VAL A 44 10.88 -8.38 -13.35
C VAL A 44 10.67 -8.44 -14.86
N ILE A 45 11.44 -9.28 -15.54
CA ILE A 45 11.41 -9.44 -16.99
C ILE A 45 10.72 -10.75 -17.34
N GLY A 46 9.77 -10.72 -18.29
CA GLY A 46 9.12 -11.92 -18.84
C GLY A 46 7.95 -12.49 -18.04
N GLN A 47 7.42 -11.76 -17.05
CA GLN A 47 6.30 -12.21 -16.21
C GLN A 47 5.15 -11.18 -16.19
N ASP A 48 4.70 -10.75 -17.36
CA ASP A 48 3.71 -9.66 -17.47
C ASP A 48 2.38 -10.00 -16.79
N GLN A 49 1.92 -11.25 -16.93
CA GLN A 49 0.64 -11.68 -16.37
C GLN A 49 0.67 -11.71 -14.83
N ALA A 50 1.79 -12.12 -14.23
CA ALA A 50 1.97 -12.14 -12.77
C ALA A 50 2.05 -10.72 -12.21
N VAL A 51 2.84 -9.86 -12.84
CA VAL A 51 3.00 -8.45 -12.44
C VAL A 51 1.67 -7.70 -12.51
N SER A 52 0.88 -7.92 -13.56
CA SER A 52 -0.44 -7.30 -13.71
C SER A 52 -1.45 -7.81 -12.67
N SER A 53 -1.44 -9.12 -12.38
CA SER A 53 -2.30 -9.73 -11.34
C SER A 53 -2.02 -9.17 -9.95
N ILE A 54 -0.74 -9.06 -9.58
CA ILE A 54 -0.30 -8.49 -8.31
C ILE A 54 -0.65 -7.01 -8.22
N SER A 55 -0.35 -6.23 -9.27
CA SER A 55 -0.64 -4.80 -9.32
C SER A 55 -2.14 -4.52 -9.19
N ARG A 56 -2.97 -5.33 -9.84
CA ARG A 56 -4.44 -5.24 -9.75
C ARG A 56 -4.96 -5.58 -8.35
N ALA A 57 -4.40 -6.59 -7.69
CA ALA A 57 -4.76 -6.95 -6.32
C ALA A 57 -4.42 -5.82 -5.32
N ILE A 58 -3.26 -5.19 -5.48
CA ILE A 58 -2.81 -4.07 -4.63
C ILE A 58 -3.68 -2.83 -4.87
N ARG A 59 -3.96 -2.46 -6.14
CA ARG A 59 -4.86 -1.32 -6.46
C ARG A 59 -6.27 -1.51 -5.89
N ARG A 60 -6.82 -2.73 -5.97
CA ARG A 60 -8.14 -3.07 -5.39
C ARG A 60 -8.18 -2.93 -3.87
N ASN A 61 -7.08 -3.28 -3.20
CA ASN A 61 -6.99 -3.12 -1.74
C ASN A 61 -7.06 -1.65 -1.34
N GLN A 62 -6.36 -0.80 -2.09
CA GLN A 62 -6.26 0.60 -1.77
C GLN A 62 -7.51 1.41 -2.10
N SER A 63 -8.32 0.96 -3.06
CA SER A 63 -9.63 1.55 -3.35
C SER A 63 -10.71 1.21 -2.31
N GLY A 64 -10.35 0.57 -1.19
CA GLY A 64 -11.28 0.23 -0.10
C GLY A 64 -12.17 -0.99 -0.38
N ILE A 65 -11.99 -1.69 -1.52
CA ILE A 65 -12.71 -2.92 -1.83
C ILE A 65 -12.00 -4.08 -1.11
N ARG A 66 -12.14 -4.12 0.22
CA ARG A 66 -11.53 -5.13 1.09
C ARG A 66 -12.60 -5.95 1.79
N SER A 67 -12.61 -7.25 1.54
CA SER A 67 -13.33 -8.21 2.39
C SER A 67 -12.45 -8.47 3.63
N HIS A 68 -12.91 -8.08 4.82
CA HIS A 68 -12.18 -8.22 6.08
C HIS A 68 -11.72 -9.66 6.39
N LYS A 69 -12.32 -10.67 5.74
CA LYS A 69 -12.06 -12.10 5.97
C LYS A 69 -11.11 -12.74 4.95
N ARG A 70 -10.55 -12.00 3.97
CA ARG A 70 -9.75 -12.60 2.88
C ARG A 70 -8.44 -11.85 2.61
N PRO A 71 -7.35 -12.57 2.23
CA PRO A 71 -6.10 -11.96 1.84
C PRO A 71 -6.25 -11.11 0.56
N ILE A 72 -5.32 -10.18 0.38
CA ILE A 72 -5.35 -9.17 -0.70
C ILE A 72 -5.26 -9.81 -2.09
N GLY A 73 -4.52 -10.91 -2.18
CA GLY A 73 -4.43 -11.80 -3.33
C GLY A 73 -3.88 -13.15 -2.87
N SER A 74 -4.24 -14.22 -3.58
CA SER A 74 -3.66 -15.55 -3.43
C SER A 74 -2.94 -15.84 -4.74
N PHE A 75 -1.62 -15.97 -4.70
CA PHE A 75 -0.78 -16.21 -5.87
C PHE A 75 -0.12 -17.58 -5.69
N MET A 76 -0.21 -18.44 -6.71
CA MET A 76 0.48 -19.74 -6.82
C MET A 76 1.23 -19.79 -8.14
#